data_AF-A0A7J8YKA4-F1
#
_entry.id   AF-A0A7J8YKA4-F1
#
_cell.length_a   1.000
_cell.length_b   1.000
_cell.length_c   1.000
_cell.angle_alpha   90.00
_cell.angle_beta   90.00
_cell.angle_gamma   90.00
#
_symmetry.space_group_name_H-M   'P 1'
#
loop_
_entity.id
_entity.type
_entity.pdbx_description
1 polymer ?
#
loop_
_entity_poly.entity_id
_entity_poly.type
_entity_poly.pdbx_seq_one_letter_code
_entity_poly.pdbx_strand_id
1 'polypeptide(L)' 'MKELVKVPVERKQKNASPLPYHGWVGPCEQVSLLYEGFGVRDASNYDSVKKF' A
#
# COMPACT_ATOMS: atom_id res chain seq x y z
N MET A 1 1.95 -3.83 -10.43
CA MET A 1 2.39 -4.43 -9.14
C MET A 1 3.90 -4.46 -8.96
N LYS A 2 4.68 -5.15 -9.80
CA LYS A 2 6.16 -5.25 -9.61
C LYS A 2 6.88 -3.89 -9.56
N GLU A 3 6.38 -2.89 -10.29
CA GLU A 3 6.94 -1.54 -10.26
C GLU A 3 6.69 -0.80 -8.95
N LEU A 4 5.57 -1.05 -8.26
CA LEU A 4 5.25 -0.42 -6.97
C LEU A 4 6.24 -0.87 -5.88
N VAL A 5 6.65 -2.14 -5.91
CA VAL A 5 7.66 -2.72 -5.01
C VAL A 5 9.04 -2.10 -5.21
N LYS A 6 9.36 -1.63 -6.43
CA LYS A 6 10.66 -1.01 -6.72
C LYS A 6 10.76 0.45 -6.30
N VAL A 7 9.64 1.09 -5.97
CA VAL A 7 9.62 2.49 -5.52
C VAL A 7 10.38 2.61 -4.18
N PRO A 8 11.16 3.69 -3.96
CA PRO A 8 11.81 3.92 -2.66
C PRO A 8 10.82 3.91 -1.49
N VAL A 9 11.24 3.36 -0.35
CA VAL A 9 10.37 3.16 0.82
C VAL A 9 9.80 4.48 1.31
N GLU A 10 10.60 5.55 1.28
CA GLU A 10 10.21 6.89 1.72
C GLU A 10 9.04 7.45 0.89
N ARG A 11 8.95 7.04 -0.38
CA ARG A 11 7.84 7.42 -1.27
C ARG A 11 6.64 6.51 -1.06
N LYS A 12 6.84 5.22 -0.82
CA LYS A 12 5.75 4.28 -0.50
C LYS A 12 5.04 4.67 0.80
N GLN A 13 5.80 5.07 1.82
CA GLN A 13 5.30 5.54 3.11
C GLN A 13 4.36 6.75 3.02
N LYS A 14 4.48 7.57 1.95
CA LYS A 14 3.56 8.70 1.72
C LYS A 14 2.16 8.23 1.30
N ASN A 15 2.02 7.00 0.79
CA ASN A 15 0.75 6.35 0.51
C ASN A 15 0.28 5.57 1.76
N ALA A 16 0.39 6.13 2.96
CA ALA A 16 -0.18 5.51 4.16
C ALA A 16 -1.64 5.93 4.32
N SER A 17 -2.50 5.03 4.79
CA SER A 17 -3.88 5.35 5.13
C SER A 17 -4.08 5.34 6.65
N PRO A 18 -4.94 6.21 7.21
CA PRO A 18 -5.43 6.06 8.58
C PRO A 18 -6.32 4.83 8.75
N LEU A 19 -6.84 4.25 7.66
CA LEU A 19 -7.62 3.03 7.68
C LEU A 19 -6.69 1.81 7.75
N PRO A 20 -6.98 0.82 8.61
CA PRO A 20 -6.18 -0.41 8.67
C PRO A 20 -6.10 -1.09 7.29
N TYR A 21 -4.91 -1.59 6.95
CA TYR A 21 -4.63 -2.36 5.73
C TYR A 21 -4.91 -1.63 4.40
N HIS A 22 -5.02 -0.30 4.41
CA HIS A 22 -5.16 0.53 3.22
C HIS A 22 -3.89 1.37 3.00
N GLY A 23 -3.57 1.65 1.74
CA GLY A 23 -2.29 2.24 1.38
C GLY A 23 -1.14 1.23 1.45
N TRP A 24 0.09 1.73 1.52
CA TRP A 24 1.29 0.92 1.72
C TRP A 24 1.32 0.35 3.14
N VAL A 25 1.46 -0.97 3.20
CA VAL A 25 1.70 -1.74 4.41
C VAL A 25 3.09 -2.34 4.29
N GLY A 26 4.04 -1.79 5.05
CA GLY A 26 5.40 -2.30 5.09
C GLY A 26 5.58 -3.47 6.06
N PRO A 27 6.82 -4.00 6.15
CA PRO A 27 7.17 -4.99 7.14
C PRO A 27 6.92 -4.49 8.56
N CYS A 28 6.11 -5.22 9.33
CA CYS A 28 5.88 -4.93 10.74
C CYS A 28 5.61 -6.23 11.51
N GLU A 29 5.90 -6.25 12.81
CA GLU A 29 5.72 -7.44 13.66
C GLU A 29 4.25 -7.91 13.70
N GLN A 30 3.31 -6.98 13.54
CA GLN A 30 1.87 -7.27 13.58
C GLN A 30 1.36 -7.99 12.33
N VAL A 31 2.08 -7.94 11.21
CA VAL A 31 1.70 -8.55 9.93
C VAL A 31 2.72 -9.60 9.52
N SER A 32 3.96 -9.20 9.30
CA SER A 32 5.14 -10.03 9.05
C SER A 32 6.34 -9.13 8.74
N LEU A 33 7.53 -9.52 9.21
CA LEU A 33 8.79 -8.84 8.91
C LEU A 33 9.27 -9.05 7.46
N LEU A 34 8.63 -9.94 6.71
CA LEU A 34 9.01 -10.28 5.33
C LEU A 34 7.95 -9.87 4.30
N TYR A 35 6.86 -9.25 4.75
CA TYR A 35 5.74 -8.89 3.90
C TYR A 35 5.72 -7.38 3.64
N GLU A 36 5.49 -7.01 2.38
CA GLU A 36 4.97 -5.68 2.04
C GLU A 36 3.78 -5.81 1.09
N GLY A 37 2.86 -4.85 1.19
CA GLY A 37 1.64 -4.85 0.40
C GLY A 37 1.07 -3.46 0.19
N PHE A 38 0.07 -3.39 -0.68
CA PHE A 38 -0.66 -2.16 -0.99
C PHE A 38 -2.16 -2.47 -0.99
N GLY A 39 -2.91 -1.78 -0.14
CA GLY A 39 -4.37 -1.87 -0.08
C GLY A 39 -5.04 -0.71 -0.81
N VAL A 40 -5.88 -1.01 -1.78
CA VAL A 40 -6.70 -0.01 -2.49
C VAL A 40 -8.14 -0.12 -1.99
N ARG A 41 -8.69 0.99 -1.51
CA ARG A 41 -10.10 1.06 -1.11
C ARG A 41 -10.97 1.01 -2.36
N ASP A 42 -12.10 0.30 -2.29
CA ASP A 42 -13.10 0.23 -3.36
C ASP A 42 -12.44 -0.15 -4.71
N ALA A 43 -11.67 -1.23 -4.72
CA ALA A 43 -10.90 -1.67 -5.89
C ALA A 43 -11.76 -1.96 -7.15
N SER A 44 -13.08 -2.10 -6.98
CA SER A 44 -14.04 -2.23 -8.08
C SER A 44 -14.52 -0.89 -8.65
N ASN A 45 -14.18 0.23 -8.00
CA ASN A 45 -14.46 1.59 -8.46
C ASN A 45 -13.25 2.15 -9.20
N TYR A 46 -13.44 2.53 -10.47
CA TYR A 46 -12.37 3.04 -11.33
C TYR A 46 -11.72 4.33 -10.79
N ASP A 47 -12.51 5.26 -10.25
CA ASP A 47 -11.98 6.52 -9.73
C ASP A 47 -11.10 6.30 -8.49
N SER A 48 -11.45 5.31 -7.66
CA SER A 48 -10.65 4.92 -6.51
C SER A 48 -9.31 4.32 -6.93
N VAL A 49 -9.31 3.44 -7.94
CA VAL A 49 -8.07 2.83 -8.48
C VAL A 49 -7.21 3.88 -9.19
N LYS A 50 -7.81 4.82 -9.90
CA LYS A 50 -7.08 5.87 -10.65
C LYS A 50 -6.38 6.89 -9.74
N LYS A 51 -6.92 7.13 -8.54
CA LYS A 51 -6.35 8.06 -7.55
C LYS A 51 -5.26 7.45 -6.67
N PHE A 52 -5.09 6.13 -6.73
CA PHE A 52 -4.09 5.38 -5.98
C PHE A 52 -2.70 5.47 -6.62
#